data_AF-A0A5C5RGW2-F1
#
_entry.id   AF-A0A5C5RGW2-F1
#
_cell.length_a   1.000
_cell.length_b   1.000
_cell.length_c   1.000
_cell.angle_alpha   90.00
_cell.angle_beta   90.00
_cell.angle_gamma   90.00
#
_symmetry.space_group_name_H-M   'P 1'
#
loop_
_entity.id
_entity.type
_entity.pdbx_description
1 polymer ?
#
loop_
_entity_poly.entity_id
_entity_poly.type
_entity_poly.pdbx_seq_one_letter_code
_entity_poly.pdbx_strand_id
1 'polypeptide(L)'
;HDQHGVGRFLELVSRRVGRGDAAVTRDYLLIEYAPSKKGQPGDRLFVPTDALDQVTKYTGSDQPSLSRMGGADWAKTKQKARKAVKEIAKELIRLYAARQATKGHAFAPDTPWQRELEDAFPYVETPDQLVTMDEVKADMEKPVPMDRLLTGDVGYGKTEIAVRAAFKAVQDGKQVAVLVPTTLLVHQHLETFTERYAGFPVDVATLS
;
A
#
# COMPACT_ATOMS: atom_id res chain seq x y z
N HIS A 1 9.78 15.91 13.72
CA HIS A 1 8.99 16.68 14.69
C HIS A 1 7.85 17.37 13.99
N ASP A 2 6.66 17.38 14.57
CA ASP A 2 5.47 17.92 13.90
C ASP A 2 5.57 19.40 13.55
N GLN A 3 6.00 20.25 14.47
CA GLN A 3 6.07 21.69 14.21
C GLN A 3 7.32 22.13 13.40
N HIS A 4 8.45 21.45 13.58
CA HIS A 4 9.75 21.93 13.08
C HIS A 4 10.30 21.14 11.89
N GLY A 5 9.68 20.00 11.55
CA GLY A 5 10.07 19.17 10.42
C GLY A 5 11.18 18.18 10.73
N VAL A 6 12.02 17.96 9.72
CA VAL A 6 13.08 16.95 9.74
C VAL A 6 14.29 17.49 10.47
N GLY A 7 14.65 16.84 11.57
CA GLY A 7 15.86 17.12 12.34
C GLY A 7 16.64 15.84 12.57
N ARG A 8 17.91 15.97 12.93
CA ARG A 8 18.81 14.87 13.26
C ARG A 8 18.78 14.63 14.77
N PHE A 9 18.44 13.42 15.18
CA PHE A 9 18.63 13.01 16.58
C PHE A 9 20.12 13.03 16.92
N LEU A 10 20.48 13.67 18.04
CA LEU A 10 21.85 13.66 18.56
C LEU A 10 21.99 12.70 19.74
N GLU A 11 21.27 12.97 20.82
CA GLU A 11 21.40 12.25 22.09
C GLU A 11 20.20 12.51 23.00
N LEU A 12 20.09 11.72 24.08
CA LEU A 12 19.23 12.01 25.22
C LEU A 12 20.04 12.76 26.27
N VAL A 13 19.49 13.86 26.79
CA VAL A 13 20.16 14.69 27.79
C VAL A 13 19.29 14.93 29.01
N SER A 14 19.85 14.74 30.19
CA SER A 14 19.22 15.12 31.46
C SER A 14 19.57 16.56 31.80
N ARG A 15 18.58 17.39 32.07
CA ARG A 15 18.76 18.80 32.45
C ARG A 15 18.00 19.12 33.71
N ARG A 16 18.65 19.86 34.60
CA ARG A 16 18.00 20.42 35.80
C ARG A 16 17.26 21.69 35.43
N VAL A 17 15.94 21.71 35.62
CA VAL A 17 15.05 22.81 35.26
C VAL A 17 14.39 23.36 36.54
N GLY A 18 14.41 24.68 36.69
CA GLY A 18 13.97 25.39 37.90
C GLY A 18 15.13 26.07 38.64
N ARG A 19 14.84 26.76 39.75
CA ARG A 19 15.84 27.42 40.61
C ARG A 19 15.65 26.98 42.06
N GLY A 20 16.75 26.84 42.80
CA GLY A 20 16.74 26.45 44.21
C GLY A 20 16.24 25.01 44.45
N ASP A 21 15.60 24.79 45.60
CA ASP A 21 15.14 23.46 46.04
C ASP A 21 13.99 22.88 45.18
N ALA A 22 13.34 23.73 44.36
CA ALA A 22 12.30 23.32 43.42
C ALA A 22 12.84 22.83 42.06
N ALA A 23 14.16 22.73 41.89
CA ALA A 23 14.77 22.36 40.62
C ALA A 23 14.71 20.85 40.37
N VAL A 24 14.01 20.44 39.31
CA VAL A 24 13.75 19.03 38.94
C VAL A 24 14.63 18.65 37.75
N THR A 25 15.22 17.46 37.79
CA THR A 25 15.91 16.87 36.64
C THR A 25 14.90 16.27 35.68
N ARG A 26 14.96 16.65 34.42
CA ARG A 26 14.12 16.12 33.34
C ARG A 26 14.97 15.67 32.17
N ASP A 27 14.52 14.63 31.48
CA ASP A 27 15.17 14.11 30.28
C ASP A 27 14.57 14.74 29.02
N TYR A 28 15.45 14.99 28.05
CA TYR A 28 15.10 15.61 26.78
C TYR A 28 15.74 14.84 25.63
N LEU A 29 14.98 14.67 24.56
CA LEU A 29 15.49 14.26 23.25
C LEU A 29 16.09 15.49 22.56
N LEU A 30 17.40 15.46 22.31
CA LEU A 30 18.10 16.53 21.61
C LEU A 30 18.06 16.29 20.09
N ILE A 31 17.44 17.23 19.37
CA ILE A 31 17.32 17.20 17.92
C ILE A 31 18.02 18.43 17.32
N GLU A 32 18.91 18.21 16.35
CA GLU A 32 19.58 19.25 15.57
C GLU A 32 18.86 19.51 14.24
N TYR A 33 18.74 20.79 13.89
CA TYR A 33 18.11 21.29 12.68
C TYR A 33 19.12 22.07 11.83
N ALA A 34 18.75 22.38 10.59
CA ALA A 34 19.58 23.23 9.73
C ALA A 34 19.78 24.61 10.37
N PRO A 35 20.96 25.23 10.22
CA PRO A 35 21.26 26.50 10.83
C PRO A 35 20.36 27.61 10.26
N SER A 36 19.79 28.43 11.16
CA SER A 36 19.00 29.61 10.76
C SER A 36 19.81 30.68 10.04
N LYS A 37 21.14 30.74 10.26
CA LYS A 37 22.06 31.69 9.63
C LYS A 37 23.23 30.98 8.97
N LYS A 38 23.67 31.45 7.80
CA LYS A 38 24.80 30.88 7.06
C LYS A 38 26.08 30.97 7.90
N GLY A 39 26.78 29.85 8.06
CA GLY A 39 28.03 29.75 8.83
C GLY A 39 27.86 29.54 10.34
N GLN A 40 26.63 29.36 10.83
CA GLN A 40 26.38 29.01 12.24
C GLN A 40 26.20 27.50 12.44
N PRO A 41 26.41 26.98 13.67
CA PRO A 41 26.05 25.61 14.01
C PRO A 41 24.53 25.39 13.85
N GLY A 42 24.14 24.12 13.72
CA GLY A 42 22.73 23.74 13.61
C GLY A 42 21.91 24.17 14.83
N ASP A 43 20.65 24.54 14.59
CA ASP A 43 19.73 24.92 15.66
C ASP A 43 19.33 23.68 16.47
N ARG A 44 19.25 23.80 17.80
CA ARG A 44 18.97 22.67 18.69
C ARG A 44 17.60 22.81 19.35
N LEU A 45 16.84 21.72 19.30
CA LEU A 45 15.55 21.58 19.99
C LEU A 45 15.66 20.52 21.09
N PHE A 46 15.21 20.86 22.28
CA PHE A 46 15.07 19.94 23.41
C PHE A 46 13.60 19.54 23.51
N VAL A 47 13.29 18.31 23.11
CA VAL A 47 11.93 17.78 23.21
C VAL A 47 11.81 17.01 24.53
N PRO A 48 10.94 17.42 25.46
CA PRO A 48 10.76 16.70 26.70
C PRO A 48 10.09 15.34 26.45
N THR A 49 10.32 14.38 27.34
CA THR A 49 9.84 13.00 27.18
C THR A 49 8.30 12.87 27.16
N ASP A 50 7.58 13.85 27.69
CA ASP A 50 6.12 13.93 27.66
C ASP A 50 5.56 14.45 26.32
N ALA A 51 6.41 14.94 25.41
CA ALA A 51 6.05 15.42 24.07
C ALA A 51 6.65 14.56 22.94
N LEU A 52 7.00 13.30 23.24
CA LEU A 52 7.56 12.37 22.25
C LEU A 52 6.57 11.98 21.15
N ASP A 53 5.27 12.12 21.38
CA ASP A 53 4.22 11.94 20.37
C ASP A 53 4.39 12.87 19.16
N GLN A 54 5.03 14.03 19.34
CA GLN A 54 5.33 14.97 18.26
C GLN A 54 6.55 14.55 17.42
N VAL A 55 7.24 13.46 17.77
CA VAL A 55 8.47 13.00 17.13
C VAL A 55 8.27 11.62 16.54
N THR A 56 8.16 11.56 15.22
CA THR A 56 8.19 10.31 14.46
C THR A 56 9.56 10.09 13.84
N LYS A 57 10.04 8.84 13.86
CA LYS A 57 11.23 8.43 13.11
C LYS A 57 10.96 8.62 11.61
N TYR A 58 11.90 9.23 10.90
CA TYR A 58 11.81 9.34 9.44
C TYR A 58 12.08 7.98 8.78
N THR A 59 11.20 7.56 7.88
CA THR A 59 11.25 6.25 7.19
C THR A 59 11.30 6.36 5.66
N GLY A 60 11.63 7.54 5.11
CA GLY A 60 11.79 7.71 3.67
C GLY A 60 13.07 7.07 3.12
N SER A 61 13.09 6.76 1.82
CA SER A 61 14.21 6.11 1.13
C SER A 61 15.43 7.02 0.91
N ASP A 62 15.22 8.34 0.89
CA ASP A 62 16.26 9.33 0.61
C ASP A 62 16.89 9.89 1.88
N GLN A 63 18.14 10.38 1.80
CA GLN A 63 18.74 11.20 2.87
C GLN A 63 18.07 12.59 2.86
N PRO A 64 17.18 12.90 3.83
CA PRO A 64 16.44 14.15 3.79
C PRO A 64 17.33 15.32 4.20
N SER A 65 17.07 16.49 3.61
CA SER A 65 17.68 17.73 4.10
C SER A 65 17.06 18.15 5.44
N LEU A 66 17.88 18.68 6.34
CA LEU A 66 17.42 19.17 7.62
C LEU A 66 16.55 20.43 7.41
N SER A 67 15.43 20.49 8.13
CA SER A 67 14.54 21.64 8.14
C SER A 67 15.15 22.78 8.97
N ARG A 68 14.77 24.03 8.70
CA ARG A 68 15.11 25.18 9.56
C ARG A 68 14.02 25.39 10.60
N MET A 69 14.42 25.63 11.86
CA MET A 69 13.48 25.94 12.93
C MET A 69 12.86 27.33 12.75
N GLY A 70 11.58 27.50 13.11
CA GLY A 70 10.88 28.78 13.07
C GLY A 70 10.56 29.32 11.66
N GLY A 71 11.01 28.65 10.60
CA GLY A 71 10.71 29.03 9.21
C GLY A 71 9.34 28.55 8.72
N ALA A 72 8.75 29.27 7.78
CA ALA A 72 7.51 28.87 7.12
C ALA A 72 7.69 27.70 6.12
N ASP A 73 8.93 27.29 5.85
CA ASP A 73 9.25 26.27 4.84
C ASP A 73 8.62 24.92 5.16
N TRP A 74 8.69 24.48 6.42
CA TRP A 74 8.06 23.23 6.83
C TRP A 74 6.54 23.27 6.74
N ALA A 75 5.92 24.39 7.14
CA ALA A 75 4.49 24.59 7.01
C ALA A 75 4.05 24.55 5.52
N LYS A 76 4.82 25.17 4.63
CA LYS A 76 4.60 25.10 3.17
C LYS A 76 4.73 23.68 2.63
N THR A 77 5.76 22.93 3.04
CA THR A 77 5.94 21.53 2.66
C THR A 77 4.78 20.67 3.12
N LYS A 78 4.33 20.82 4.38
CA LYS A 78 3.12 20.16 4.90
C LYS A 78 1.88 20.52 4.08
N GLN A 79 1.69 21.79 3.74
CA GLN A 79 0.54 22.23 2.95
C GLN A 79 0.55 21.63 1.54
N LYS A 80 1.71 21.59 0.89
CA LYS A 80 1.87 20.94 -0.42
C LYS A 80 1.56 19.45 -0.36
N ALA A 81 2.10 18.73 0.62
CA ALA A 81 1.83 17.31 0.83
C ALA A 81 0.33 17.06 1.10
N ARG A 82 -0.31 17.86 1.98
CA ARG A 82 -1.75 17.78 2.25
C ARG A 82 -2.58 18.03 1.00
N LYS A 83 -2.20 18.99 0.15
CA LYS A 83 -2.88 19.26 -1.11
C LYS A 83 -2.77 18.06 -2.06
N ALA A 84 -1.58 17.47 -2.21
CA ALA A 84 -1.39 16.29 -3.05
C ALA A 84 -2.24 15.09 -2.58
N VAL A 85 -2.23 14.81 -1.27
CA VAL A 85 -3.09 13.77 -0.67
C VAL A 85 -4.57 14.03 -0.93
N LYS A 86 -5.01 15.30 -0.80
CA LYS A 86 -6.40 15.68 -1.05
C LYS A 86 -6.81 15.48 -2.52
N GLU A 87 -5.93 15.81 -3.47
CA GLU A 87 -6.22 15.57 -4.89
C GLU A 87 -6.31 14.06 -5.19
N ILE A 88 -5.39 13.24 -4.68
CA ILE A 88 -5.46 11.77 -4.83
C ILE A 88 -6.76 11.23 -4.23
N ALA A 89 -7.12 11.65 -3.01
CA ALA A 89 -8.36 11.22 -2.37
C ALA A 89 -9.60 11.60 -3.20
N LYS A 90 -9.60 12.81 -3.78
CA LYS A 90 -10.68 13.29 -4.64
C LYS A 90 -10.78 12.46 -5.93
N GLU A 91 -9.65 12.10 -6.54
CA GLU A 91 -9.61 11.23 -7.71
C GLU A 91 -10.12 9.83 -7.40
N LEU A 92 -9.72 9.25 -6.27
CA LEU A 92 -10.24 7.95 -5.81
C LEU A 92 -11.75 7.99 -5.59
N ILE A 93 -12.27 9.01 -4.90
CA ILE A 93 -13.72 9.16 -4.69
C ILE A 93 -14.46 9.27 -6.03
N ARG A 94 -13.93 10.05 -6.98
CA ARG A 94 -14.51 10.19 -8.32
C ARG A 94 -14.51 8.85 -9.07
N LEU A 95 -13.42 8.09 -8.99
CA LEU A 95 -13.30 6.77 -9.61
C LEU A 95 -14.36 5.81 -9.04
N TYR A 96 -14.51 5.75 -7.72
CA TYR A 96 -15.52 4.90 -7.08
C TYR A 96 -16.95 5.33 -7.41
N ALA A 97 -17.24 6.63 -7.42
CA ALA A 97 -18.55 7.15 -7.80
C ALA A 97 -18.89 6.80 -9.26
N ALA A 98 -17.93 6.97 -10.18
CA ALA A 98 -18.08 6.59 -11.58
C ALA A 98 -18.33 5.08 -11.73
N ARG A 99 -17.60 4.25 -10.97
CA ARG A 99 -17.77 2.80 -10.98
C ARG A 99 -19.13 2.38 -10.46
N GLN A 100 -19.61 2.94 -9.36
CA GLN A 100 -20.94 2.62 -8.82
C GLN A 100 -22.08 3.03 -9.75
N ALA A 101 -21.91 4.13 -10.49
CA ALA A 101 -22.88 4.57 -11.49
C ALA A 101 -22.82 3.76 -12.80
N THR A 102 -21.72 3.02 -13.03
CA THR A 102 -21.53 2.22 -14.25
C THR A 102 -22.20 0.87 -14.09
N LYS A 103 -23.08 0.50 -15.03
CA LYS A 103 -23.61 -0.86 -15.10
C LYS A 103 -22.53 -1.79 -15.62
N GLY A 104 -22.01 -2.66 -14.75
CA GLY A 104 -21.06 -3.71 -15.08
C GLY A 104 -21.72 -4.98 -15.64
N HIS A 105 -20.91 -6.02 -15.79
CA HIS A 105 -21.37 -7.37 -16.10
C HIS A 105 -21.33 -8.19 -14.81
N ALA A 106 -22.50 -8.63 -14.34
CA ALA A 106 -22.61 -9.59 -13.25
C ALA A 106 -22.35 -10.98 -13.82
N PHE A 107 -21.24 -11.61 -13.41
CA PHE A 107 -20.92 -12.97 -13.84
C PHE A 107 -21.92 -13.98 -13.26
N ALA A 108 -22.15 -15.08 -13.99
CA ALA A 108 -23.01 -16.17 -13.53
C ALA A 108 -22.39 -16.95 -12.35
N PRO A 109 -23.20 -17.69 -11.55
CA PRO A 109 -22.71 -18.62 -10.55
C PRO A 109 -21.77 -19.68 -11.13
N ASP A 110 -20.96 -20.29 -10.26
CA ASP A 110 -20.00 -21.32 -10.65
C ASP A 110 -20.66 -22.54 -11.30
N THR A 111 -19.98 -23.10 -12.30
CA THR A 111 -20.37 -24.32 -13.02
C THR A 111 -19.67 -25.56 -12.43
N PRO A 112 -20.04 -26.78 -12.83
CA PRO A 112 -19.29 -27.99 -12.47
C PRO A 112 -17.81 -27.93 -12.87
N TRP A 113 -17.49 -27.38 -14.05
CA TRP A 113 -16.10 -27.21 -14.49
C TRP A 113 -15.30 -26.26 -13.59
N GLN A 114 -15.94 -25.24 -13.01
CA GLN A 114 -15.24 -24.38 -12.04
C GLN A 114 -14.75 -25.19 -10.85
N ARG A 115 -15.61 -26.09 -10.34
CA ARG A 115 -15.24 -26.99 -9.24
C ARG A 115 -14.16 -27.97 -9.65
N GLU A 116 -14.27 -28.57 -10.83
CA GLU A 116 -13.23 -29.48 -11.35
C GLU A 116 -11.86 -28.81 -11.46
N LEU A 117 -11.81 -27.56 -11.94
CA LEU A 117 -10.57 -26.77 -12.00
C LEU A 117 -10.01 -26.48 -10.60
N GLU A 118 -10.88 -26.17 -9.64
CA GLU A 118 -10.52 -25.90 -8.24
C GLU A 118 -10.00 -27.14 -7.53
N ASP A 119 -10.69 -28.27 -7.68
CA ASP A 119 -10.33 -29.58 -7.11
C ASP A 119 -9.04 -30.14 -7.73
N ALA A 120 -8.68 -29.73 -8.94
CA ALA A 120 -7.43 -30.08 -9.59
C ALA A 120 -6.21 -29.31 -9.06
N PHE A 121 -6.38 -28.37 -8.12
CA PHE A 121 -5.26 -27.67 -7.51
C PHE A 121 -4.44 -28.64 -6.63
N PRO A 122 -3.12 -28.81 -6.88
CA PRO A 122 -2.34 -29.83 -6.18
C PRO A 122 -1.93 -29.45 -4.75
N TYR A 123 -2.31 -28.28 -4.27
CA TYR A 123 -1.96 -27.78 -2.94
C TYR A 123 -3.21 -27.56 -2.11
N VAL A 124 -3.09 -27.74 -0.79
CA VAL A 124 -4.16 -27.42 0.16
C VAL A 124 -4.19 -25.91 0.37
N GLU A 125 -5.33 -25.29 0.09
CA GLU A 125 -5.53 -23.87 0.31
C GLU A 125 -5.59 -23.52 1.79
N THR A 126 -5.07 -22.33 2.12
CA THR A 126 -5.21 -21.77 3.47
C THR A 126 -6.60 -21.18 3.66
N PRO A 127 -7.07 -21.03 4.92
CA PRO A 127 -8.34 -20.35 5.20
C PRO A 127 -8.43 -18.95 4.57
N ASP A 128 -7.34 -18.18 4.61
CA ASP A 128 -7.30 -16.83 4.01
C ASP A 128 -7.44 -16.88 2.48
N GLN A 129 -6.86 -17.90 1.82
CA GLN A 129 -7.03 -18.10 0.39
C GLN A 129 -8.48 -18.43 0.05
N LEU A 130 -9.11 -19.34 0.79
CA LEU A 130 -10.53 -19.71 0.61
C LEU A 130 -11.44 -18.49 0.72
N VAL A 131 -11.30 -17.71 1.79
CA VAL A 131 -12.07 -16.47 1.99
C VAL A 131 -11.83 -15.49 0.84
N THR A 132 -10.58 -15.30 0.45
CA THR A 132 -10.23 -14.39 -0.65
C THR A 132 -10.86 -14.81 -1.97
N MET A 133 -10.89 -16.11 -2.26
CA MET A 133 -11.52 -16.65 -3.48
C MET A 133 -13.03 -16.42 -3.48
N ASP A 134 -13.70 -16.69 -2.37
CA ASP A 134 -15.15 -16.45 -2.23
C ASP A 134 -15.47 -14.97 -2.40
N GLU A 135 -14.68 -14.08 -1.79
CA GLU A 135 -14.84 -12.64 -1.93
C GLU A 135 -14.65 -12.15 -3.37
N VAL A 136 -13.65 -12.66 -4.09
CA VAL A 136 -13.42 -12.34 -5.50
C VAL A 136 -14.61 -12.78 -6.36
N LYS A 137 -15.09 -14.02 -6.18
CA LYS A 137 -16.26 -14.53 -6.93
C LYS A 137 -17.52 -13.72 -6.61
N ALA A 138 -17.76 -13.43 -5.34
CA ALA A 138 -18.90 -12.62 -4.91
C ALA A 138 -18.84 -11.20 -5.48
N ASP A 139 -17.66 -10.62 -5.65
CA ASP A 139 -17.50 -9.32 -6.33
C ASP A 139 -17.74 -9.42 -7.84
N MET A 140 -17.30 -10.51 -8.49
CA MET A 140 -17.57 -10.76 -9.90
C MET A 140 -19.07 -10.95 -10.20
N GLU A 141 -19.83 -11.53 -9.29
CA GLU A 141 -21.28 -11.75 -9.47
C GLU A 141 -22.13 -10.48 -9.27
N LYS A 142 -21.53 -9.36 -8.85
CA LYS A 142 -22.24 -8.09 -8.67
C LYS A 142 -22.42 -7.35 -10.00
N PRO A 143 -23.52 -6.57 -10.15
CA PRO A 143 -23.73 -5.73 -11.33
C PRO A 143 -22.84 -4.48 -11.37
N VAL A 144 -22.06 -4.23 -10.31
CA VAL A 144 -21.09 -3.14 -10.24
C VAL A 144 -19.70 -3.71 -10.57
N PRO A 145 -18.90 -3.08 -11.44
CA PRO A 145 -17.58 -3.59 -11.78
C PRO A 145 -16.72 -3.82 -10.53
N MET A 146 -16.06 -4.98 -10.46
CA MET A 146 -15.10 -5.30 -9.39
C MET A 146 -13.83 -4.44 -9.51
N ASP A 147 -13.29 -3.99 -8.37
CA ASP A 147 -11.94 -3.44 -8.25
C ASP A 147 -11.37 -3.84 -6.90
N ARG A 148 -10.52 -4.86 -6.91
CA ARG A 148 -9.99 -5.52 -5.71
C ARG A 148 -8.48 -5.63 -5.82
N LEU A 149 -7.79 -5.22 -4.76
CA LEU A 149 -6.35 -5.39 -4.61
C LEU A 149 -6.07 -6.57 -3.68
N LEU A 150 -5.37 -7.57 -4.19
CA LEU A 150 -4.89 -8.70 -3.40
C LEU A 150 -3.43 -8.46 -2.99
N THR A 151 -3.19 -8.41 -1.68
CA THR A 151 -1.84 -8.26 -1.11
C THR A 151 -1.43 -9.53 -0.40
N GLY A 152 -0.21 -10.01 -0.67
CA GLY A 152 0.37 -11.16 0.00
C GLY A 152 1.79 -11.40 -0.49
N ASP A 153 2.58 -12.14 0.26
CA ASP A 153 3.99 -12.38 -0.09
C ASP A 153 4.14 -13.29 -1.33
N VAL A 154 5.35 -13.35 -1.87
CA VAL A 154 5.68 -14.26 -2.97
C VAL A 154 5.40 -15.70 -2.52
N GLY A 155 4.70 -16.47 -3.35
CA GLY A 155 4.31 -17.86 -3.05
C GLY A 155 2.96 -18.06 -2.34
N TYR A 156 2.26 -17.00 -1.93
CA TYR A 156 0.97 -17.11 -1.21
C TYR A 156 -0.24 -17.41 -2.12
N GLY A 157 -0.04 -17.95 -3.33
CA GLY A 157 -1.14 -18.39 -4.19
C GLY A 157 -1.95 -17.27 -4.87
N LYS A 158 -1.43 -16.03 -4.97
CA LYS A 158 -2.11 -14.95 -5.71
C LYS A 158 -2.44 -15.32 -7.16
N THR A 159 -1.52 -16.05 -7.81
CA THR A 159 -1.72 -16.55 -9.18
C THR A 159 -2.89 -17.51 -9.26
N GLU A 160 -3.10 -18.35 -8.24
CA GLU A 160 -4.20 -19.30 -8.20
C GLU A 160 -5.56 -18.60 -8.17
N ILE A 161 -5.68 -17.56 -7.35
CA ILE A 161 -6.90 -16.75 -7.28
C ILE A 161 -7.20 -16.10 -8.64
N ALA A 162 -6.16 -15.62 -9.34
CA ALA A 162 -6.30 -15.04 -10.67
C ALA A 162 -6.72 -16.08 -11.73
N VAL A 163 -6.17 -17.30 -11.68
CA VAL A 163 -6.57 -18.42 -12.56
C VAL A 163 -8.06 -18.74 -12.35
N ARG A 164 -8.51 -18.91 -11.10
CA ARG A 164 -9.92 -19.23 -10.81
C ARG A 164 -10.88 -18.13 -11.26
N ALA A 165 -10.54 -16.87 -11.00
CA ALA A 165 -11.33 -15.72 -11.44
C ALA A 165 -11.39 -15.63 -12.97
N ALA A 166 -10.26 -15.85 -13.66
CA ALA A 166 -10.20 -15.85 -15.11
C ALA A 166 -11.05 -16.98 -15.71
N PHE A 167 -10.97 -18.17 -15.13
CA PHE A 167 -11.75 -19.32 -15.59
C PHE A 167 -13.26 -19.08 -15.45
N LYS A 168 -13.71 -18.51 -14.32
CA LYS A 168 -15.12 -18.11 -14.13
C LYS A 168 -15.59 -17.14 -15.21
N ALA A 169 -14.75 -16.17 -15.58
CA ALA A 169 -15.10 -15.21 -16.63
C ALA A 169 -15.18 -15.86 -18.02
N VAL A 170 -14.25 -16.78 -18.34
CA VAL A 170 -14.24 -17.53 -19.60
C VAL A 170 -15.47 -18.42 -19.74
N GLN A 171 -15.88 -19.09 -18.66
CA GLN A 171 -17.08 -19.93 -18.66
C GLN A 171 -18.38 -19.14 -18.89
N ASP A 172 -18.38 -17.84 -18.57
CA ASP A 172 -19.49 -16.93 -18.85
C ASP A 172 -19.36 -16.25 -20.23
N GLY A 173 -18.52 -16.82 -21.11
CA GLY A 173 -18.31 -16.37 -22.48
C GLY A 173 -17.56 -15.04 -22.60
N LYS A 174 -16.78 -14.63 -21.58
CA LYS A 174 -15.97 -13.41 -21.61
C LYS A 174 -14.50 -13.73 -21.85
N GLN A 175 -13.80 -12.81 -22.51
CA GLN A 175 -12.35 -12.89 -22.65
C GLN A 175 -11.67 -12.28 -21.42
N VAL A 176 -10.48 -12.78 -21.08
CA VAL A 176 -9.67 -12.30 -19.95
C VAL A 176 -8.31 -11.83 -20.45
N ALA A 177 -7.84 -10.70 -19.93
CA ALA A 177 -6.50 -10.18 -20.16
C ALA A 177 -5.73 -10.11 -18.84
N VAL A 178 -4.51 -10.65 -18.84
CA VAL A 178 -3.58 -10.58 -17.70
C VAL A 178 -2.40 -9.70 -18.11
N LEU A 179 -2.25 -8.54 -17.46
CA LEU A 179 -1.19 -7.57 -17.74
C LEU A 179 -0.07 -7.71 -16.71
N VAL A 180 1.16 -7.89 -17.19
CA VAL A 180 2.35 -8.05 -16.34
C VAL A 180 3.51 -7.18 -16.84
N PRO A 181 4.43 -6.75 -15.96
CA PRO A 181 5.42 -5.72 -16.31
C PRO A 181 6.63 -6.22 -17.10
N THR A 182 6.87 -7.54 -17.19
CA THR A 182 8.05 -8.10 -17.85
C THR A 182 7.72 -9.34 -18.67
N THR A 183 8.47 -9.57 -19.74
CA THR A 183 8.35 -10.76 -20.60
C THR A 183 8.60 -12.06 -19.82
N LEU A 184 9.49 -12.05 -18.81
CA LEU A 184 9.68 -13.19 -17.92
C LEU A 184 8.37 -13.57 -17.19
N LEU A 185 7.65 -12.58 -16.67
CA LEU A 185 6.35 -12.82 -16.02
C LEU A 185 5.29 -13.28 -17.03
N VAL A 186 5.34 -12.80 -18.28
CA VAL A 186 4.46 -13.29 -19.35
C VAL A 186 4.63 -14.80 -19.52
N HIS A 187 5.87 -15.28 -19.62
CA HIS A 187 6.13 -16.73 -19.76
C HIS A 187 5.69 -17.53 -18.52
N GLN A 188 5.98 -17.04 -17.31
CA GLN A 188 5.58 -17.70 -16.06
C GLN A 188 4.05 -17.84 -15.95
N HIS A 189 3.31 -16.77 -16.26
CA HIS A 189 1.85 -16.82 -16.24
C HIS A 189 1.29 -17.68 -17.38
N LEU A 190 1.87 -17.63 -18.58
CA LEU A 190 1.45 -18.48 -19.69
C LEU A 190 1.56 -19.96 -19.33
N GLU A 191 2.69 -20.39 -18.77
CA GLU A 191 2.93 -21.76 -18.34
C GLU A 191 1.86 -22.19 -17.32
N THR A 192 1.70 -21.41 -16.23
CA THR A 192 0.73 -21.73 -15.17
C THR A 192 -0.71 -21.78 -15.70
N PHE A 193 -1.13 -20.82 -16.50
CA PHE A 193 -2.50 -20.78 -17.05
C PHE A 193 -2.74 -21.93 -18.03
N THR A 194 -1.76 -22.24 -18.90
CA THR A 194 -1.88 -23.34 -19.87
C THR A 194 -1.97 -24.68 -19.16
N GLU A 195 -1.12 -24.92 -18.17
CA GLU A 195 -1.16 -26.15 -17.37
C GLU A 195 -2.49 -26.31 -16.64
N ARG A 196 -2.98 -25.24 -16.00
CA ARG A 196 -4.24 -25.29 -15.25
C ARG A 196 -5.47 -25.42 -16.13
N TYR A 197 -5.41 -24.97 -17.38
CA TYR A 197 -6.52 -25.08 -18.32
C TYR A 197 -6.42 -26.27 -19.28
N ALA A 198 -5.39 -27.13 -19.17
CA ALA A 198 -5.14 -28.22 -20.11
C ALA A 198 -6.31 -29.21 -20.30
N GLY A 199 -7.18 -29.37 -19.29
CA GLY A 199 -8.37 -30.21 -19.35
C GLY A 199 -9.63 -29.55 -19.92
N PHE A 200 -9.56 -28.27 -20.32
CA PHE A 200 -10.70 -27.46 -20.68
C PHE A 200 -10.55 -26.83 -22.08
N PRO A 201 -11.65 -26.52 -22.77
CA PRO A 201 -11.60 -25.88 -24.09
C PRO A 201 -11.31 -24.38 -23.95
N VAL A 202 -10.15 -24.02 -23.41
CA VAL A 202 -9.70 -22.64 -23.18
C VAL A 202 -8.36 -22.41 -23.87
N ASP A 203 -8.35 -21.51 -24.85
CA ASP A 203 -7.12 -21.10 -25.53
C ASP A 203 -6.42 -19.99 -24.75
N VAL A 204 -5.15 -20.22 -24.39
CA VAL A 204 -4.29 -19.23 -23.74
C VAL A 204 -3.23 -18.77 -24.74
N ALA A 205 -3.15 -17.46 -24.98
CA ALA A 205 -2.16 -16.87 -25.86
C ALA A 205 -1.46 -15.70 -25.17
N THR A 206 -0.27 -15.36 -25.66
CA THR A 206 0.49 -14.19 -25.19
C THR A 206 0.69 -13.18 -26.30
N LEU A 207 0.90 -11.95 -25.88
CA LEU A 207 1.35 -10.85 -26.71
C LEU A 207 2.59 -10.27 -26.02
N SER A 208 3.75 -10.37 -26.65
CA SER A 208 5.05 -9.91 -26.12
C SER A 208 5.82 -9.10 -27.14
#